data_AF-A0A258LGF8-F1
#
_entry.id   AF-A0A258LGF8-F1
#
_cell.length_a   1.000
_cell.length_b   1.000
_cell.length_c   1.000
_cell.angle_alpha   90.00
_cell.angle_beta   90.00
_cell.angle_gamma   90.00
#
_symmetry.space_group_name_H-M   'P 1'
#
loop_
_entity.id
_entity.type
_entity.pdbx_description
1 polymer ?
#
loop_
_entity_poly.entity_id
_entity_poly.type
_entity_poly.pdbx_seq_one_letter_code
_entity_poly.pdbx_strand_id
1 'polypeptide(L)' 'MVNQLHKTLMIMAGGTGGHVYPAMAVADYLKAEGWNIVWLCTEGGMENRLIEGK' A
#
# COMPACT_ATOMS: atom_id res chain seq x y z
N MET A 1 -4.74 -26.21 -13.49
CA MET A 1 -4.99 -24.98 -12.72
C MET A 1 -3.67 -24.24 -12.62
N VAL A 2 -3.53 -23.10 -13.27
CA VAL A 2 -2.30 -22.30 -13.19
C VAL A 2 -2.35 -21.56 -11.86
N ASN A 3 -1.41 -21.82 -10.96
CA ASN A 3 -1.27 -21.05 -9.72
C ASN A 3 -0.81 -19.64 -10.12
N GLN A 4 -1.75 -18.70 -10.24
CA GLN A 4 -1.42 -17.31 -10.55
C GLN A 4 -0.81 -16.69 -9.29
N LEU A 5 0.52 -16.58 -9.28
CA LEU A 5 1.23 -15.84 -8.23
C LEU A 5 0.85 -14.37 -8.36
N HIS A 6 0.01 -13.88 -7.45
CA HIS A 6 -0.24 -12.44 -7.34
C HIS A 6 1.05 -11.74 -6.92
N LYS A 7 1.50 -10.80 -7.75
CA LYS A 7 2.66 -9.97 -7.43
C LYS A 7 2.36 -9.17 -6.16
N THR A 8 3.36 -9.01 -5.29
CA THR A 8 3.21 -8.28 -4.03
C THR A 8 4.02 -6.99 -4.07
N LEU A 9 3.40 -5.88 -3.70
CA LEU A 9 4.07 -4.61 -3.43
C LEU A 9 4.10 -4.36 -1.92
N MET A 10 5.30 -4.19 -1.36
CA MET A 10 5.49 -3.67 0.00
C MET A 10 5.79 -2.17 -0.07
N ILE A 11 5.02 -1.38 0.65
CA ILE A 11 5.14 0.08 0.70
C ILE A 11 5.69 0.49 2.05
N MET A 12 6.77 1.27 2.04
CA MET A 12 7.46 1.81 3.22
C MET A 12 7.47 3.33 3.18
N ALA A 13 6.28 3.94 3.14
CA ALA A 13 6.11 5.40 3.10
C ALA A 13 5.41 5.87 4.39
N GLY A 14 5.96 6.90 5.05
CA GLY A 14 5.45 7.41 6.31
C GLY A 14 5.97 8.81 6.64
N GLY A 15 5.65 9.31 7.84
CA GLY A 15 6.10 10.61 8.35
C GLY A 15 5.20 11.78 7.95
N THR A 16 4.98 12.03 6.66
CA THR A 16 4.10 13.11 6.17
C THR A 16 3.24 12.68 4.97
N GLY A 17 2.14 13.39 4.74
CA GLY A 17 1.25 13.13 3.60
C GLY A 17 1.95 13.18 2.23
N GLY A 18 3.00 13.99 2.09
CA GLY A 18 3.73 14.14 0.81
C GLY A 18 4.34 12.85 0.26
N HIS A 19 4.62 11.87 1.12
CA HIS A 19 5.10 10.54 0.71
C HIS A 19 3.96 9.51 0.68
N VAL A 20 3.01 9.62 1.60
CA VAL A 20 1.92 8.65 1.78
C VAL A 20 0.92 8.74 0.63
N TYR A 21 0.46 9.95 0.24
CA TYR A 21 -0.55 10.09 -0.81
C TYR A 21 -0.09 9.59 -2.18
N PRO A 22 1.14 9.89 -2.67
CA PRO A 22 1.62 9.31 -3.91
C PRO A 22 1.73 7.78 -3.84
N ALA A 23 2.18 7.23 -2.71
CA ALA A 23 2.27 5.79 -2.53
C ALA A 23 0.88 5.13 -2.55
N MET A 24 -0.15 5.76 -1.96
CA MET A 24 -1.53 5.30 -2.02
C MET A 24 -2.06 5.27 -3.45
N ALA A 25 -1.75 6.29 -4.27
CA ALA A 25 -2.18 6.32 -5.67
C ALA A 25 -1.59 5.15 -6.47
N VAL A 26 -0.31 4.82 -6.24
CA VAL A 26 0.34 3.65 -6.85
C VAL A 26 -0.25 2.34 -6.33
N ALA A 27 -0.53 2.26 -5.03
CA ALA A 27 -1.15 1.10 -4.39
C ALA A 27 -2.53 0.80 -4.98
N ASP A 28 -3.38 1.81 -5.12
CA ASP A 28 -4.73 1.70 -5.67
C ASP A 28 -4.68 1.19 -7.12
N TYR A 29 -3.78 1.73 -7.94
CA TYR A 29 -3.58 1.28 -9.31
C TYR A 29 -3.17 -0.20 -9.38
N LEU A 30 -2.15 -0.61 -8.62
CA LEU A 30 -1.65 -1.99 -8.67
C LEU A 30 -2.62 -2.99 -8.03
N LYS A 31 -3.40 -2.57 -7.02
CA LYS A 31 -4.48 -3.38 -6.46
C LYS A 31 -5.54 -3.68 -7.51
N ALA A 32 -5.90 -2.71 -8.36
CA ALA A 32 -6.81 -2.93 -9.48
C ALA A 32 -6.24 -3.91 -10.52
N GLU A 33 -4.92 -3.96 -10.68
CA GLU A 33 -4.19 -4.94 -11.51
C GLU A 33 -4.01 -6.32 -10.84
N GLY A 34 -4.67 -6.56 -9.69
CA GLY A 34 -4.63 -7.84 -8.98
C GLY A 34 -3.38 -8.08 -8.14
N TRP A 35 -2.63 -7.03 -7.80
CA TRP A 35 -1.49 -7.14 -6.90
C TRP A 35 -1.94 -7.22 -5.45
N ASN A 36 -1.18 -7.95 -4.64
CA ASN A 36 -1.27 -7.90 -3.18
C ASN A 36 -0.50 -6.68 -2.66
N ILE A 37 -1.12 -5.88 -1.80
CA ILE A 37 -0.52 -4.66 -1.25
C ILE A 37 -0.27 -4.85 0.24
N VAL A 38 0.96 -4.56 0.68
CA VAL A 38 1.36 -4.63 2.09
C VAL A 38 1.99 -3.31 2.49
N TRP A 39 1.62 -2.80 3.66
CA TRP A 39 2.15 -1.56 4.22
C TRP A 39 3.03 -1.85 5.42
N LEU A 40 4.23 -1.26 5.43
CA LEU A 40 5.09 -1.18 6.61
C LEU A 40 5.01 0.26 7.13
N CYS A 41 4.32 0.43 8.24
CA CYS A 41 4.06 1.72 8.86
C CYS A 41 4.76 1.82 10.22
N THR A 42 4.93 3.06 10.69
CA THR A 42 5.35 3.30 12.07
C THR A 42 4.15 3.15 12.99
N GLU A 43 4.30 2.47 14.12
CA GLU A 43 3.23 2.35 15.11
C GLU A 43 2.72 3.74 15.52
N GLY A 44 1.40 3.96 15.43
CA GLY A 44 0.77 5.24 15.76
C GLY A 44 0.98 6.38 14.75
N GLY A 45 1.72 6.14 13.66
CA GLY A 45 1.92 7.11 12.58
C GLY A 45 0.61 7.51 11.88
N MET A 46 0.56 8.72 11.31
CA MET A 46 -0.61 9.25 10.58
C MET A 46 -1.05 8.32 9.45
N GLU A 47 -0.09 7.67 8.79
CA GLU A 47 -0.32 6.75 7.68
C GLU A 47 -1.30 5.64 8.06
N ASN A 48 -1.27 5.15 9.30
CA ASN A 48 -2.17 4.08 9.75
C ASN A 48 -3.65 4.46 9.61
N ARG A 49 -3.99 5.74 9.82
CA ARG A 49 -5.36 6.25 9.65
C ARG A 49 -5.72 6.49 8.18
N LEU A 50 -4.73 6.89 7.38
CA LEU A 50 -4.94 7.20 5.96
C LEU A 50 -5.15 5.94 5.12
N ILE A 51 -4.50 4.84 5.48
CA ILE A 51 -4.61 3.55 4.78
C ILE A 51 -5.64 2.61 5.40
N GLU A 52 -6.33 3.03 6.45
CA GLU A 52 -7.36 2.22 7.09
C GLU A 52 -8.44 1.87 6.05
N GLY A 53 -8.68 0.58 5.85
CA GLY A 53 -9.63 0.07 4.85
C GLY A 53 -9.12 0.03 3.40
N LYS A 54 -7.84 0.31 3.16
CA LYS A 54 -7.17 0.10 1.86
C LYS A 54 -6.74 -1.35 1.67
#